data_AF-A0A1F5C2I6-F1
#
_entry.id   AF-A0A1F5C2I6-F1
#
_cell.length_a   1.000
_cell.length_b   1.000
_cell.length_c   1.000
_cell.angle_alpha   90.00
_cell.angle_beta   90.00
_cell.angle_gamma   90.00
#
_symmetry.space_group_name_H-M   'P 1'
#
loop_
_entity.id
_entity.type
_entity.pdbx_description
1 polymer ?
#
loop_
_entity_poly.entity_id
_entity_poly.type
_entity_poly.pdbx_seq_one_letter_code
_entity_poly.pdbx_strand_id
1 'polypeptide(L)'
;MSGYRSLVLRENLDRRDFLKIGGAAGIGLWLGNRSLSALAQQTPAPPPRPKTNIEEAIKVPKTKYSLPGLFPGRVVEVRDAGAIKDDKAVAKVVYRMFEKGLGGLTKKSGKDSFALLFRKDDVVGIKVNPVGPGTISTHLEVVDALIDWLVAGGLRRGNIIIWDRFDYMLKDAGFTPDRYPGVGIEGLQTMDEAAAMGKTQDNSRWLRSEGTHVSVDNFDQEAYYWADVEGPKDSAYLNQHVFNGKFSYFGKLLTRRLTKIINVPVFKNTGNGISMSTKNLGYGAV
;
A
#
# COMPACT_ATOMS: atom_id res chain seq x y z
N MET A 1 12.54 20.04 26.77
CA MET A 1 12.30 19.22 25.56
C MET A 1 13.19 17.99 25.64
N SER A 2 12.64 16.85 26.06
CA SER A 2 13.40 15.59 26.10
C SER A 2 13.38 14.99 24.69
N GLY A 3 14.52 15.05 24.01
CA GLY A 3 14.66 14.52 22.65
C GLY A 3 14.46 13.01 22.63
N TYR A 4 13.60 12.55 21.73
CA TYR A 4 13.44 11.12 21.45
C TYR A 4 14.80 10.53 21.06
N ARG A 5 15.27 9.52 21.81
CA ARG A 5 16.41 8.67 21.43
C ARG A 5 15.86 7.34 20.95
N SER A 6 16.15 6.99 19.69
CA SER A 6 15.88 5.66 19.16
C SER A 6 16.55 4.59 20.04
N LEU A 7 15.87 3.47 20.25
CA LEU A 7 16.45 2.29 20.88
C LEU A 7 17.67 1.83 20.08
N VAL A 8 18.81 1.69 20.75
CA VAL A 8 19.99 1.07 20.18
C VAL A 8 19.70 -0.43 20.09
N LEU A 9 19.36 -0.91 18.88
CA LEU A 9 19.31 -2.33 18.60
C LEU A 9 20.73 -2.88 18.71
N ARG A 10 20.95 -3.79 19.67
CA ARG A 10 22.20 -4.57 19.74
C ARG A 10 22.25 -5.53 18.53
N GLU A 11 23.33 -5.38 17.77
CA GLU A 11 23.97 -6.21 16.74
C GLU A 11 23.20 -7.30 15.96
N ASN A 12 23.39 -7.22 14.63
CA ASN A 12 23.45 -8.30 13.63
C ASN A 12 22.36 -9.39 13.65
N LEU A 13 21.10 -8.98 13.48
CA LEU A 13 20.05 -9.88 13.00
C LEU A 13 20.17 -10.02 11.47
N ASP A 14 20.41 -11.23 10.98
CA ASP A 14 20.34 -11.51 9.55
C ASP A 14 18.89 -11.72 9.09
N ARG A 15 18.67 -11.76 7.77
CA ARG A 15 17.32 -11.94 7.20
C ARG A 15 16.65 -13.24 7.64
N ARG A 16 17.41 -14.32 7.82
CA ARG A 16 16.88 -15.63 8.21
C ARG A 16 16.46 -15.61 9.66
N ASP A 17 17.22 -14.94 10.53
CA ASP A 17 16.89 -14.77 11.94
C ASP A 17 15.65 -13.90 12.10
N PHE A 18 15.54 -12.79 11.34
CA PHE A 18 14.33 -11.97 11.30
C PHE A 18 13.08 -12.77 10.87
N LEU A 19 13.20 -13.60 9.82
CA LEU A 19 12.08 -14.43 9.34
C LEU A 19 11.70 -15.55 10.31
N LYS A 20 12.67 -16.17 10.99
CA LYS A 20 12.39 -17.18 12.02
C LYS A 20 11.68 -16.58 13.23
N ILE A 21 12.12 -15.39 13.65
CA ILE A 21 11.52 -14.66 14.77
C ILE A 21 10.11 -14.18 14.40
N GLY A 22 9.92 -13.62 13.19
CA GLY A 22 8.60 -13.14 12.72
C GLY A 22 7.62 -14.24 12.30
N GLY A 23 8.09 -15.44 11.96
CA GLY A 23 7.26 -16.57 11.54
C GLY A 23 6.63 -17.37 12.68
N ALA A 24 7.22 -17.32 13.88
CA ALA A 24 6.80 -18.13 15.03
C ALA A 24 6.00 -17.35 16.08
N ALA A 25 6.11 -16.02 16.14
CA ALA A 25 5.35 -15.19 17.05
C ALA A 25 4.96 -13.88 16.36
N GLY A 26 3.68 -13.55 16.39
CA GLY A 26 3.22 -12.21 16.02
C GLY A 26 4.09 -11.16 16.72
N ILE A 27 4.42 -10.10 15.99
CA ILE A 27 5.43 -9.10 16.33
C ILE A 27 5.09 -8.40 17.67
N GLY A 28 5.46 -9.01 18.80
CA GLY A 28 5.08 -8.53 20.13
C GLY A 28 6.11 -8.79 21.22
N LEU A 29 7.25 -9.39 20.91
CA LEU A 29 8.28 -9.72 21.90
C LEU A 29 9.63 -9.11 21.51
N TRP A 30 9.79 -7.82 21.79
CA TRP A 30 11.11 -7.25 22.02
C TRP A 30 11.08 -6.27 23.20
N LEU A 31 10.68 -6.79 24.37
CA LEU A 31 10.91 -6.13 25.64
C LEU A 31 11.60 -7.10 26.60
N GLY A 32 12.92 -6.93 26.71
CA GLY A 32 13.73 -7.19 27.91
C GLY A 32 13.71 -8.60 28.49
N ASN A 33 14.80 -9.35 28.26
CA ASN A 33 15.48 -10.28 29.18
C ASN A 33 14.69 -11.15 30.18
N ARG A 34 13.40 -11.41 29.97
CA ARG A 34 12.64 -12.40 30.72
C ARG A 34 12.61 -13.69 29.93
N SER A 35 13.02 -14.76 30.59
CA SER A 35 13.13 -16.12 30.08
C SER A 35 11.96 -16.48 29.16
N LEU A 36 12.28 -16.70 27.88
CA LEU A 36 11.38 -17.16 26.81
C LEU A 36 10.57 -18.42 27.22
N SER A 37 11.07 -19.18 28.19
CA SER A 37 10.46 -20.38 28.73
C SER A 37 9.21 -20.14 29.60
N ALA A 38 9.06 -18.98 30.25
CA ALA A 38 7.92 -18.69 31.14
C ALA A 38 6.70 -18.12 30.39
N LEU A 39 6.92 -17.42 29.27
CA LEU A 39 5.85 -16.91 28.40
C LEU A 39 5.29 -17.98 27.44
N ALA A 40 6.06 -19.04 27.16
CA ALA A 40 5.62 -20.15 26.32
C ALA A 40 4.57 -21.06 26.98
N GLN A 41 4.42 -21.00 28.31
CA GLN A 41 3.56 -21.92 29.07
C GLN A 41 2.09 -21.49 29.16
N GLN A 42 1.71 -20.29 28.69
CA GLN A 42 0.33 -19.79 28.76
C GLN A 42 -0.16 -19.07 27.50
N THR A 43 0.43 -19.33 26.33
CA THR A 43 -0.22 -18.93 25.07
C THR A 43 -1.22 -20.00 24.67
N PRO A 44 -2.55 -19.71 24.65
CA PRO A 44 -3.50 -20.60 24.00
C PRO A 44 -3.00 -20.89 22.59
N ALA A 45 -3.21 -22.12 22.12
CA ALA A 45 -2.86 -22.47 20.75
C ALA A 45 -3.49 -21.42 19.81
N PRO A 46 -2.72 -20.87 18.85
CA PRO A 46 -3.28 -19.91 17.92
C PRO A 46 -4.48 -20.55 17.21
N PRO A 47 -5.55 -19.78 16.96
CA PRO A 47 -6.72 -20.32 16.29
C PRO A 47 -6.31 -20.96 14.95
N PRO A 48 -7.01 -22.02 14.52
CA PRO A 48 -6.72 -22.65 13.24
C PRO A 48 -6.79 -21.62 12.12
N ARG A 49 -5.86 -21.69 11.17
CA ARG A 49 -5.87 -20.79 10.02
C ARG A 49 -7.16 -21.03 9.23
N PRO A 50 -7.91 -19.97 8.86
CA PRO A 50 -9.09 -20.14 8.04
C PRO A 50 -8.70 -20.77 6.70
N LYS A 51 -9.61 -21.55 6.11
CA LYS A 51 -9.46 -22.04 4.74
C LYS A 51 -9.49 -20.84 3.79
N THR A 52 -8.76 -20.93 2.68
CA THR A 52 -8.66 -19.86 1.68
C THR A 52 -8.57 -20.45 0.27
N ASN A 53 -8.77 -19.64 -0.76
CA ASN A 53 -8.56 -20.04 -2.15
C ASN A 53 -7.10 -19.84 -2.62
N ILE A 54 -6.14 -19.64 -1.71
CA ILE A 54 -4.75 -19.34 -2.08
C ILE A 54 -4.10 -20.45 -2.91
N GLU A 55 -4.48 -21.71 -2.68
CA GLU A 55 -3.98 -22.87 -3.42
C GLU A 55 -4.38 -22.83 -4.91
N GLU A 56 -5.47 -22.17 -5.25
CA GLU A 56 -5.87 -21.93 -6.63
C GLU A 56 -5.07 -20.77 -7.23
N ALA A 57 -4.93 -19.67 -6.48
CA ALA A 57 -4.19 -18.50 -6.93
C ALA A 57 -2.71 -18.79 -7.24
N ILE A 58 -2.06 -19.68 -6.46
CA ILE A 58 -0.65 -20.05 -6.69
C ILE A 58 -0.44 -20.96 -7.92
N LYS A 59 -1.50 -21.55 -8.49
CA LYS A 59 -1.43 -22.36 -9.71
C LYS A 59 -1.31 -21.50 -10.97
N VAL A 60 -1.58 -20.20 -10.88
CA VAL A 60 -1.43 -19.26 -12.01
C VAL A 60 0.01 -19.33 -12.53
N PRO A 61 0.23 -19.62 -13.83
CA PRO A 61 1.56 -19.73 -14.39
C PRO A 61 2.37 -18.46 -14.17
N LYS A 62 3.59 -18.64 -13.67
CA LYS A 62 4.51 -17.52 -13.48
C LYS A 62 5.04 -17.04 -14.81
N THR A 63 5.11 -15.72 -14.95
CA THR A 63 5.81 -15.05 -16.06
C THR A 63 7.14 -14.49 -15.56
N LYS A 64 7.96 -13.97 -16.47
CA LYS A 64 9.19 -13.22 -16.10
C LYS A 64 8.93 -11.99 -15.22
N TYR A 65 7.68 -11.52 -15.15
CA TYR A 65 7.25 -10.39 -14.32
C TYR A 65 6.57 -10.82 -13.01
N SER A 66 6.29 -12.11 -12.82
CA SER A 66 5.76 -12.62 -11.54
C SER A 66 6.82 -12.46 -10.44
N LEU A 67 6.36 -12.34 -9.19
CA LEU A 67 7.26 -12.28 -8.03
C LEU A 67 8.24 -13.47 -8.05
N PRO A 68 9.55 -13.25 -7.83
CA PRO A 68 10.18 -12.02 -7.30
C PRO A 68 10.56 -10.94 -8.33
N GLY A 69 10.16 -11.07 -9.60
CA GLY A 69 10.40 -10.09 -10.66
C GLY A 69 11.83 -10.12 -11.23
N LEU A 70 12.18 -9.06 -11.98
CA LEU A 70 13.45 -8.96 -12.72
C LEU A 70 14.69 -8.78 -11.81
N PHE A 71 14.49 -8.35 -10.56
CA PHE A 71 15.56 -8.00 -9.62
C PHE A 71 15.36 -8.69 -8.26
N PRO A 72 15.38 -10.03 -8.21
CA PRO A 72 15.03 -10.78 -7.01
C PRO A 72 15.95 -10.44 -5.83
N GLY A 73 15.35 -10.08 -4.70
CA GLY A 73 16.08 -9.82 -3.45
C GLY A 73 16.97 -8.58 -3.47
N ARG A 74 16.87 -7.73 -4.51
CA ARG A 74 17.65 -6.49 -4.59
C ARG A 74 16.87 -5.33 -3.98
N VAL A 75 17.52 -4.63 -3.06
CA VAL A 75 17.03 -3.37 -2.48
C VAL A 75 18.05 -2.29 -2.78
N VAL A 76 17.55 -1.10 -3.12
CA VAL A 76 18.38 0.09 -3.33
C VAL A 76 17.94 1.15 -2.35
N GLU A 77 18.88 1.60 -1.54
CA GLU A 77 18.68 2.70 -0.61
C GLU A 77 19.36 3.95 -1.18
N VAL A 78 18.67 5.09 -1.11
CA VAL A 78 19.21 6.39 -1.46
C VAL A 78 18.95 7.36 -0.32
N ARG A 79 19.99 8.10 0.07
CA ARG A 79 19.92 9.14 1.09
C ARG A 79 20.44 10.45 0.50
N ASP A 80 19.79 11.56 0.84
CA ASP A 80 20.27 12.92 0.55
C ASP A 80 19.79 13.81 1.71
N ALA A 81 20.72 14.45 2.41
CA ALA A 81 20.40 15.29 3.57
C ALA A 81 19.62 16.55 3.17
N GLY A 82 19.66 16.94 1.89
CA GLY A 82 18.87 18.04 1.34
C GLY A 82 17.48 17.63 0.86
N ALA A 83 17.06 16.37 1.07
CA ALA A 83 15.76 15.89 0.61
C ALA A 83 14.59 16.57 1.33
N ILE A 84 14.79 16.93 2.60
CA ILE A 84 13.83 17.68 3.42
C ILE A 84 14.47 18.99 3.86
N LYS A 85 13.75 20.10 3.71
CA LYS A 85 14.11 21.42 4.25
C LYS A 85 12.86 22.07 4.81
N ASP A 86 12.94 22.59 6.03
CA ASP A 86 11.82 23.25 6.72
C ASP A 86 10.55 22.37 6.71
N ASP A 87 10.72 21.08 7.04
CA ASP A 87 9.69 20.02 7.02
C ASP A 87 8.98 19.80 5.67
N LYS A 88 9.59 20.26 4.57
CA LYS A 88 9.08 20.08 3.21
C LYS A 88 10.07 19.33 2.34
N ALA A 89 9.54 18.46 1.48
CA ALA A 89 10.34 17.78 0.49
C ALA A 89 10.86 18.76 -0.56
N VAL A 90 12.15 18.64 -0.90
CA VAL A 90 12.79 19.46 -1.94
C VAL A 90 12.70 18.70 -3.26
N ALA A 91 11.72 19.05 -4.10
CA ALA A 91 11.37 18.32 -5.34
C ALA A 91 12.57 17.95 -6.22
N LYS A 92 13.47 18.91 -6.48
CA LYS A 92 14.68 18.66 -7.29
C LYS A 92 15.60 17.59 -6.68
N VAL A 93 15.70 17.55 -5.35
CA VAL A 93 16.51 16.54 -4.64
C VAL A 93 15.83 15.19 -4.70
N VAL A 94 14.52 15.13 -4.44
CA VAL A 94 13.71 13.91 -4.56
C VAL A 94 13.79 13.32 -5.96
N TYR A 95 13.69 14.13 -7.01
CA TYR A 95 13.84 13.69 -8.39
C TYR A 95 15.20 13.03 -8.65
N ARG A 96 16.31 13.64 -8.20
CA ARG A 96 17.64 13.01 -8.30
C ARG A 96 17.74 11.72 -7.48
N MET A 97 17.12 11.66 -6.31
CA MET A 97 17.11 10.45 -5.49
C MET A 97 16.36 9.32 -6.20
N PHE A 98 15.23 9.64 -6.82
CA PHE A 98 14.48 8.71 -7.66
C PHE A 98 15.33 8.18 -8.81
N GLU A 99 16.00 9.05 -9.59
CA GLU A 99 16.88 8.63 -10.68
C GLU A 99 18.04 7.75 -10.19
N LYS A 100 18.68 8.12 -9.08
CA LYS A 100 19.75 7.31 -8.46
C LYS A 100 19.24 5.94 -8.02
N GLY A 101 18.05 5.88 -7.42
CA GLY A 101 17.44 4.64 -6.96
C GLY A 101 17.11 3.71 -8.13
N LEU A 102 16.47 4.27 -9.16
CA LEU A 102 16.09 3.56 -10.37
C LEU A 102 17.31 3.05 -11.14
N GLY A 103 18.33 3.89 -11.33
CA GLY A 103 19.59 3.50 -11.95
C GLY A 103 20.38 2.49 -11.10
N GLY A 104 20.32 2.61 -9.77
CA GLY A 104 20.91 1.66 -8.84
C GLY A 104 20.33 0.25 -8.98
N LEU A 105 19.02 0.15 -9.21
CA LEU A 105 18.28 -1.10 -9.34
C LEU A 105 18.48 -1.71 -10.73
N THR A 106 18.24 -0.89 -11.77
CA THR A 106 18.16 -1.34 -13.17
C THR A 106 19.50 -1.35 -13.89
N LYS A 107 20.51 -0.63 -13.39
CA LYS A 107 21.78 -0.36 -14.08
C LYS A 107 21.60 0.29 -15.45
N LYS A 108 20.54 1.09 -15.59
CA LYS A 108 20.18 1.84 -16.79
C LYS A 108 19.95 3.31 -16.47
N SER A 109 19.98 4.15 -17.51
CA SER A 109 19.49 5.52 -17.41
C SER A 109 17.98 5.53 -17.12
N GLY A 110 17.44 6.66 -16.65
CA GLY A 110 15.99 6.81 -16.44
C GLY A 110 15.18 6.44 -17.68
N LYS A 111 15.57 6.97 -18.85
CA LYS A 111 14.91 6.68 -20.13
C LYS A 111 14.97 5.20 -20.52
N ASP A 112 16.13 4.56 -20.39
CA ASP A 112 16.31 3.16 -20.80
C ASP A 112 15.68 2.18 -19.80
N SER A 113 15.57 2.57 -18.53
CA SER A 113 14.97 1.74 -17.49
C SER A 113 13.47 1.52 -17.67
N PHE A 114 12.77 2.47 -18.33
CA PHE A 114 11.35 2.35 -18.62
C PHE A 114 11.03 1.08 -19.40
N ALA A 115 11.76 0.81 -20.49
CA ALA A 115 11.51 -0.33 -21.38
C ALA A 115 11.78 -1.70 -20.72
N LEU A 116 12.44 -1.74 -19.55
CA LEU A 116 12.59 -2.96 -18.78
C LEU A 116 11.29 -3.36 -18.07
N LEU A 117 10.49 -2.36 -17.67
CA LEU A 117 9.36 -2.53 -16.75
C LEU A 117 8.01 -2.28 -17.42
N PHE A 118 7.97 -1.39 -18.41
CA PHE A 118 6.76 -0.85 -19.02
C PHE A 118 6.82 -0.82 -20.54
N ARG A 119 5.65 -0.79 -21.15
CA ARG A 119 5.40 -0.54 -22.57
C ARG A 119 4.60 0.75 -22.73
N LYS A 120 4.65 1.37 -23.91
CA LYS A 120 3.98 2.65 -24.19
C LYS A 120 2.44 2.56 -24.17
N ASP A 121 1.90 1.36 -24.34
CA ASP A 121 0.48 1.02 -24.32
C ASP A 121 -0.02 0.57 -22.95
N ASP A 122 0.85 0.45 -21.94
CA ASP A 122 0.44 0.12 -20.58
C ASP A 122 -0.50 1.18 -19.99
N VAL A 123 -1.40 0.73 -19.11
CA VAL A 123 -2.18 1.58 -18.20
C VAL A 123 -1.64 1.34 -16.79
N VAL A 124 -1.00 2.37 -16.21
CA VAL A 124 -0.18 2.25 -15.00
C VAL A 124 -0.89 2.88 -13.81
N GLY A 125 -1.16 2.06 -12.80
CA GLY A 125 -1.68 2.51 -11.51
C GLY A 125 -0.55 2.84 -10.55
N ILE A 126 -0.49 4.08 -10.04
CA ILE A 126 0.41 4.49 -8.96
C ILE A 126 -0.35 4.37 -7.64
N LYS A 127 -0.09 3.29 -6.89
CA LYS A 127 -0.72 3.04 -5.59
C LYS A 127 0.02 3.83 -4.51
N VAL A 128 -0.57 4.95 -4.10
CA VAL A 128 -0.02 5.84 -3.08
C VAL A 128 -0.44 5.41 -1.67
N ASN A 129 0.03 6.13 -0.66
CA ASN A 129 -0.48 6.08 0.71
C ASN A 129 -0.88 7.50 1.16
N PRO A 130 -2.17 7.85 1.15
CA PRO A 130 -2.62 9.20 1.46
C PRO A 130 -2.79 9.48 2.97
N VAL A 131 -2.64 8.48 3.83
CA VAL A 131 -2.97 8.59 5.26
C VAL A 131 -1.90 9.38 6.01
N GLY A 132 -2.33 10.41 6.76
CA GLY A 132 -1.45 11.31 7.52
C GLY A 132 -0.77 12.35 6.62
N PRO A 133 -1.54 13.13 5.84
CA PRO A 133 -0.99 14.07 4.88
C PRO A 133 -0.08 15.11 5.54
N GLY A 134 0.99 15.48 4.84
CA GLY A 134 1.99 16.45 5.33
C GLY A 134 2.97 15.90 6.37
N THR A 135 2.83 14.66 6.82
CA THR A 135 3.72 14.04 7.81
C THR A 135 4.16 12.64 7.43
N ILE A 136 3.21 11.70 7.25
CA ILE A 136 3.48 10.27 7.06
C ILE A 136 2.72 9.66 5.87
N SER A 137 2.42 10.50 4.87
CA SER A 137 1.84 10.12 3.57
C SER A 137 2.90 10.06 2.49
N THR A 138 2.56 9.49 1.33
CA THR A 138 3.40 9.57 0.13
C THR A 138 3.60 11.03 -0.23
N HIS A 139 4.85 11.48 -0.32
CA HIS A 139 5.17 12.82 -0.77
C HIS A 139 4.77 13.02 -2.24
N LEU A 140 4.14 14.15 -2.54
CA LEU A 140 3.68 14.49 -3.88
C LEU A 140 4.85 14.52 -4.87
N GLU A 141 6.02 14.99 -4.42
CA GLU A 141 7.25 15.08 -5.21
C GLU A 141 7.75 13.72 -5.71
N VAL A 142 7.47 12.63 -4.96
CA VAL A 142 7.81 11.27 -5.41
C VAL A 142 6.90 10.85 -6.55
N VAL A 143 5.61 11.20 -6.47
CA VAL A 143 4.62 10.90 -7.52
C VAL A 143 4.89 11.75 -8.76
N ASP A 144 5.29 13.01 -8.59
CA ASP A 144 5.70 13.89 -9.69
C ASP A 144 6.88 13.28 -10.47
N ALA A 145 7.95 12.87 -9.75
CA ALA A 145 9.11 12.23 -10.37
C ALA A 145 8.76 10.92 -11.11
N LEU A 146 7.84 10.13 -10.56
CA LEU A 146 7.33 8.91 -11.19
C LEU A 146 6.55 9.21 -12.48
N ILE A 147 5.66 10.19 -12.45
CA ILE A 147 4.85 10.59 -13.62
C ILE A 147 5.76 11.13 -14.72
N ASP A 148 6.71 12.00 -14.38
CA ASP A 148 7.66 12.56 -15.34
C ASP A 148 8.50 11.46 -16.00
N TRP A 149 8.94 10.46 -15.22
CA TRP A 149 9.64 9.31 -15.75
C TRP A 149 8.79 8.44 -16.68
N LEU A 150 7.53 8.15 -16.32
CA LEU A 150 6.61 7.38 -17.16
C LEU A 150 6.32 8.12 -18.48
N VAL A 151 6.06 9.43 -18.41
CA VAL A 151 5.82 10.27 -19.59
C VAL A 151 7.07 10.36 -20.47
N ALA A 152 8.26 10.51 -19.89
CA ALA A 152 9.52 10.48 -20.64
C ALA A 152 9.78 9.11 -21.32
N GLY A 153 9.26 8.03 -20.76
CA GLY A 153 9.21 6.69 -21.37
C GLY A 153 8.23 6.56 -22.54
N GLY A 154 7.38 7.56 -22.76
CA GLY A 154 6.39 7.62 -23.83
C GLY A 154 4.98 7.20 -23.41
N LEU A 155 4.70 7.08 -22.10
CA LEU A 155 3.35 6.83 -21.61
C LEU A 155 2.51 8.10 -21.71
N ARG A 156 1.25 7.98 -22.17
CA ARG A 156 0.31 9.11 -22.15
C ARG A 156 -0.14 9.37 -20.72
N ARG A 157 -0.32 10.64 -20.34
CA ARG A 157 -0.85 10.99 -19.01
C ARG A 157 -2.18 10.30 -18.71
N GLY A 158 -3.08 10.20 -19.69
CA GLY A 158 -4.37 9.51 -19.55
C GLY A 158 -4.27 7.99 -19.33
N ASN A 159 -3.10 7.40 -19.52
CA ASN A 159 -2.80 6.01 -19.17
C ASN A 159 -2.20 5.88 -17.76
N ILE A 160 -2.04 6.96 -17.00
CA ILE A 160 -1.54 6.96 -15.63
C ILE A 160 -2.71 7.23 -14.69
N ILE A 161 -2.82 6.43 -13.63
CA ILE A 161 -3.89 6.56 -12.63
C ILE A 161 -3.27 6.53 -11.24
N ILE A 162 -3.36 7.62 -10.49
CA ILE A 162 -3.04 7.65 -9.05
C ILE A 162 -4.24 7.05 -8.33
N TRP A 163 -4.01 6.09 -7.45
CA TRP A 163 -5.12 5.43 -6.75
C TRP A 163 -4.77 5.01 -5.33
N ASP A 164 -5.81 4.92 -4.51
CA ASP A 164 -5.78 4.37 -3.16
C ASP A 164 -7.16 3.79 -2.81
N ARG A 165 -7.34 3.38 -1.56
CA ARG A 165 -8.61 2.88 -1.03
C ARG A 165 -9.65 4.00 -0.98
N PHE A 166 -9.33 5.14 -0.36
CA PHE A 166 -10.31 6.18 -0.04
C PHE A 166 -10.18 7.42 -0.92
N ASP A 167 -11.27 7.81 -1.57
CA ASP A 167 -11.34 8.97 -2.46
C ASP A 167 -11.07 10.31 -1.75
N TYR A 168 -11.70 10.56 -0.61
CA TYR A 168 -11.51 11.80 0.15
C TYR A 168 -10.08 11.90 0.70
N MET A 169 -9.47 10.79 1.14
CA MET A 169 -8.08 10.81 1.62
C MET A 169 -7.10 11.18 0.51
N LEU A 170 -7.32 10.73 -0.73
CA LEU A 170 -6.51 11.16 -1.87
C LEU A 170 -6.58 12.68 -2.05
N LYS A 171 -7.79 13.24 -1.98
CA LYS A 171 -8.01 14.68 -2.07
C LYS A 171 -7.31 15.44 -0.93
N ASP A 172 -7.47 14.98 0.31
CA ASP A 172 -6.87 15.60 1.50
C ASP A 172 -5.34 15.54 1.48
N ALA A 173 -4.77 14.52 0.85
CA ALA A 173 -3.33 14.38 0.62
C ALA A 173 -2.80 15.22 -0.55
N GLY A 174 -3.67 15.95 -1.27
CA GLY A 174 -3.28 16.82 -2.38
C GLY A 174 -3.19 16.12 -3.74
N PHE A 175 -3.67 14.88 -3.86
CA PHE A 175 -3.85 14.21 -5.14
C PHE A 175 -5.14 14.72 -5.79
N THR A 176 -5.03 15.85 -6.49
CA THR A 176 -6.18 16.52 -7.14
C THR A 176 -5.99 16.62 -8.65
N PRO A 177 -7.09 16.68 -9.43
CA PRO A 177 -7.02 16.88 -10.88
C PRO A 177 -6.27 18.16 -11.28
N ASP A 178 -6.39 19.23 -10.49
CA ASP A 178 -5.70 20.50 -10.73
C ASP A 178 -4.18 20.36 -10.61
N ARG A 179 -3.70 19.56 -9.64
CA ARG A 179 -2.28 19.26 -9.49
C ARG A 179 -1.77 18.31 -10.58
N TYR A 180 -2.61 17.35 -10.98
CA TYR A 180 -2.26 16.26 -11.87
C TYR A 180 -3.08 16.28 -13.17
N PRO A 181 -2.97 17.35 -14.00
CA PRO A 181 -3.79 17.46 -15.20
C PRO A 181 -3.51 16.31 -16.17
N GLY A 182 -4.60 15.72 -16.66
CA GLY A 182 -4.59 14.61 -17.61
C GLY A 182 -4.21 13.24 -17.02
N VAL A 183 -3.98 13.13 -15.71
CA VAL A 183 -3.74 11.87 -14.99
C VAL A 183 -5.01 11.50 -14.23
N GLY A 184 -5.40 10.22 -14.26
CA GLY A 184 -6.56 9.74 -13.50
C GLY A 184 -6.29 9.74 -12.00
N ILE A 185 -7.30 10.03 -11.19
CA ILE A 185 -7.25 9.89 -9.73
C ILE A 185 -8.47 9.10 -9.30
N GLU A 186 -8.27 7.99 -8.59
CA GLU A 186 -9.36 7.07 -8.28
C GLU A 186 -9.22 6.49 -6.87
N GLY A 187 -10.22 6.74 -6.02
CA GLY A 187 -10.45 5.99 -4.80
C GLY A 187 -11.41 4.84 -5.08
N LEU A 188 -11.04 3.63 -4.68
CA LEU A 188 -11.91 2.46 -4.91
C LEU A 188 -13.15 2.44 -4.03
N GLN A 189 -13.12 3.16 -2.92
CA GLN A 189 -14.25 3.33 -2.03
C GLN A 189 -14.25 4.70 -1.35
N THR A 190 -15.40 5.04 -0.78
CA THR A 190 -15.55 6.15 0.15
C THR A 190 -15.88 5.64 1.56
N MET A 191 -15.89 6.55 2.54
CA MET A 191 -16.46 6.34 3.88
C MET A 191 -16.93 7.69 4.44
N ASP A 192 -17.85 7.68 5.40
CA ASP A 192 -18.25 8.89 6.11
C ASP A 192 -17.59 8.95 7.50
N GLU A 193 -16.59 9.80 7.64
CA GLU A 193 -15.89 10.03 8.90
C GLU A 193 -16.81 10.53 10.03
N ALA A 194 -17.80 11.37 9.70
CA ALA A 194 -18.75 11.87 10.70
C ALA A 194 -19.62 10.73 11.23
N ALA A 195 -20.09 9.84 10.34
CA ALA A 195 -20.86 8.67 10.74
C ALA A 195 -19.99 7.67 11.53
N ALA A 196 -18.74 7.43 11.10
CA ALA A 196 -17.80 6.56 11.80
C ALA A 196 -17.47 7.05 13.22
N MET A 197 -17.46 8.38 13.43
CA MET A 197 -17.26 9.01 14.74
C MET A 197 -18.57 9.17 15.54
N GLY A 198 -19.73 8.71 15.03
CA GLY A 198 -21.03 8.90 15.67
C GLY A 198 -21.49 10.37 15.75
N LYS A 199 -20.90 11.25 14.94
CA LYS A 199 -21.23 12.69 14.88
C LYS A 199 -22.47 12.98 14.03
N THR A 200 -22.93 12.01 13.25
CA THR A 200 -24.18 12.06 12.47
C THR A 200 -24.89 10.71 12.54
N GLN A 201 -26.20 10.74 12.38
CA GLN A 201 -27.05 9.55 12.19
C GLN A 201 -27.42 9.35 10.70
N ASP A 202 -27.11 10.32 9.85
CA ASP A 202 -27.26 10.21 8.40
C ASP A 202 -26.13 9.36 7.80
N ASN A 203 -26.49 8.18 7.31
CA ASN A 203 -25.56 7.23 6.68
C ASN A 203 -25.62 7.27 5.13
N SER A 204 -26.42 8.17 4.54
CA SER A 204 -26.66 8.20 3.09
C SER A 204 -25.39 8.44 2.24
N ARG A 205 -24.33 8.96 2.85
CA ARG A 205 -23.02 9.18 2.21
C ARG A 205 -22.23 7.91 1.93
N TRP A 206 -22.48 6.83 2.67
CA TRP A 206 -21.74 5.57 2.52
C TRP A 206 -22.65 4.35 2.37
N LEU A 207 -23.92 4.46 2.75
CA LEU A 207 -24.91 3.38 2.74
C LEU A 207 -26.11 3.76 1.86
N ARG A 208 -26.47 2.88 0.94
CA ARG A 208 -27.67 3.02 0.10
C ARG A 208 -28.93 2.62 0.88
N SER A 209 -30.10 3.03 0.37
CA SER A 209 -31.40 2.72 0.97
C SER A 209 -31.68 1.22 1.16
N GLU A 210 -31.13 0.39 0.29
CA GLU A 210 -31.23 -1.06 0.29
C GLU A 210 -30.21 -1.75 1.21
N GLY A 211 -29.40 -0.98 1.94
CA GLY A 211 -28.44 -1.51 2.93
C GLY A 211 -27.10 -1.95 2.37
N THR A 212 -26.78 -1.62 1.12
CA THR A 212 -25.48 -1.92 0.50
C THR A 212 -24.56 -0.69 0.52
N HIS A 213 -23.26 -0.94 0.60
CA HIS A 213 -22.28 0.15 0.56
C HIS A 213 -22.29 0.84 -0.81
N VAL A 214 -22.18 2.17 -0.85
CA VAL A 214 -22.25 2.94 -2.11
C VAL A 214 -21.17 2.52 -3.12
N SER A 215 -19.98 2.17 -2.63
CA SER A 215 -18.83 1.74 -3.42
C SER A 215 -18.90 0.31 -4.00
N VAL A 216 -19.96 -0.48 -3.77
CA VAL A 216 -20.04 -1.88 -4.26
C VAL A 216 -19.75 -1.99 -5.76
N ASP A 217 -20.23 -1.03 -6.54
CA ASP A 217 -20.09 -1.02 -8.00
C ASP A 217 -18.64 -0.85 -8.48
N ASN A 218 -17.71 -0.44 -7.62
CA ASN A 218 -16.30 -0.30 -7.94
C ASN A 218 -15.53 -1.62 -7.88
N PHE A 219 -16.14 -2.69 -7.37
CA PHE A 219 -15.49 -3.97 -7.13
C PHE A 219 -15.96 -5.06 -8.10
N ASP A 220 -15.02 -5.92 -8.47
CA ASP A 220 -15.19 -6.99 -9.43
C ASP A 220 -15.55 -8.28 -8.72
N GLN A 221 -16.82 -8.68 -8.76
CA GLN A 221 -17.29 -9.86 -8.03
C GLN A 221 -16.80 -11.19 -8.63
N GLU A 222 -16.23 -11.16 -9.83
CA GLU A 222 -15.62 -12.33 -10.47
C GLU A 222 -14.16 -12.54 -10.06
N ALA A 223 -13.54 -11.54 -9.42
CA ALA A 223 -12.16 -11.58 -8.97
C ALA A 223 -12.10 -11.37 -7.45
N TYR A 224 -11.74 -12.41 -6.72
CA TYR A 224 -11.77 -12.37 -5.26
C TYR A 224 -10.66 -13.19 -4.59
N TYR A 225 -10.34 -12.76 -3.36
CA TYR A 225 -9.75 -13.62 -2.36
C TYR A 225 -10.86 -14.15 -1.46
N TRP A 226 -10.94 -15.47 -1.32
CA TRP A 226 -11.90 -16.12 -0.44
C TRP A 226 -11.20 -16.59 0.83
N ALA A 227 -11.83 -16.34 1.97
CA ALA A 227 -11.43 -16.87 3.26
C ALA A 227 -12.65 -17.32 4.06
N ASP A 228 -12.53 -18.42 4.79
CA ASP A 228 -13.61 -18.97 5.63
C ASP A 228 -13.76 -18.19 6.94
N VAL A 229 -14.00 -16.89 6.82
CA VAL A 229 -14.18 -15.94 7.92
C VAL A 229 -15.12 -14.83 7.48
N GLU A 230 -16.07 -14.47 8.33
CA GLU A 230 -16.91 -13.29 8.14
C GLU A 230 -16.29 -12.09 8.87
N GLY A 231 -16.42 -10.91 8.27
CA GLY A 231 -16.11 -9.65 8.92
C GLY A 231 -17.21 -9.23 9.92
N PRO A 232 -16.91 -8.27 10.80
CA PRO A 232 -17.90 -7.66 11.68
C PRO A 232 -19.13 -7.10 10.93
N LYS A 233 -20.26 -7.05 11.62
CA LYS A 233 -21.56 -6.58 11.10
C LYS A 233 -21.95 -5.21 11.63
N ASP A 234 -21.14 -4.63 12.52
CA ASP A 234 -21.41 -3.32 13.08
C ASP A 234 -21.26 -2.22 12.03
N SER A 235 -22.02 -1.14 12.20
CA SER A 235 -22.09 -0.05 11.24
C SER A 235 -20.75 0.67 11.06
N ALA A 236 -19.91 0.71 12.09
CA ALA A 236 -18.60 1.37 12.00
C ALA A 236 -17.66 0.56 11.08
N TYR A 237 -17.68 -0.77 11.20
CA TYR A 237 -16.96 -1.66 10.29
C TYR A 237 -17.46 -1.51 8.86
N LEU A 238 -18.78 -1.55 8.65
CA LEU A 238 -19.40 -1.48 7.31
C LEU A 238 -19.21 -0.14 6.63
N ASN A 239 -19.15 0.97 7.37
CA ASN A 239 -18.80 2.28 6.83
C ASN A 239 -17.37 2.29 6.24
N GLN A 240 -16.46 1.56 6.87
CA GLN A 240 -15.08 1.47 6.39
C GLN A 240 -14.88 0.36 5.35
N HIS A 241 -15.66 -0.73 5.37
CA HIS A 241 -15.45 -1.93 4.56
C HIS A 241 -16.67 -2.22 3.70
N VAL A 242 -16.45 -2.25 2.38
CA VAL A 242 -17.52 -2.44 1.38
C VAL A 242 -18.20 -3.81 1.50
N PHE A 243 -17.44 -4.82 1.91
CA PHE A 243 -17.90 -6.19 2.09
C PHE A 243 -17.43 -6.74 3.45
N ASN A 244 -18.27 -7.57 4.06
CA ASN A 244 -17.96 -8.29 5.31
C ASN A 244 -18.26 -9.79 5.24
N GLY A 245 -18.51 -10.32 4.04
CA GLY A 245 -18.65 -11.76 3.82
C GLY A 245 -17.30 -12.46 3.71
N LYS A 246 -17.35 -13.73 3.29
CA LYS A 246 -16.17 -14.58 3.05
C LYS A 246 -15.38 -14.23 1.79
N PHE A 247 -15.87 -13.29 1.00
CA PHE A 247 -15.30 -12.88 -0.28
C PHE A 247 -14.80 -11.45 -0.16
N SER A 248 -13.50 -11.27 -0.39
CA SER A 248 -12.83 -9.98 -0.55
C SER A 248 -12.60 -9.76 -2.04
N TYR A 249 -13.29 -8.78 -2.62
CA TYR A 249 -13.31 -8.57 -4.07
C TYR A 249 -12.23 -7.58 -4.48
N PHE A 250 -11.61 -7.81 -5.64
CA PHE A 250 -10.65 -6.85 -6.18
C PHE A 250 -11.36 -5.64 -6.80
N GLY A 251 -10.74 -4.46 -6.72
CA GLY A 251 -11.26 -3.27 -7.41
C GLY A 251 -11.26 -3.44 -8.94
N LYS A 252 -12.33 -3.02 -9.63
CA LYS A 252 -12.44 -3.06 -11.10
C LYS A 252 -11.32 -2.29 -11.80
N LEU A 253 -10.77 -1.25 -11.16
CA LEU A 253 -9.57 -0.58 -11.64
C LEU A 253 -8.44 -1.58 -11.89
N LEU A 254 -8.17 -2.46 -10.92
CA LEU A 254 -7.07 -3.42 -11.00
C LEU A 254 -7.36 -4.54 -12.00
N THR A 255 -8.59 -5.02 -12.04
CA THR A 255 -8.93 -6.23 -12.83
C THR A 255 -9.28 -5.93 -14.28
N ARG A 256 -9.77 -4.71 -14.58
CA ARG A 256 -10.29 -4.35 -15.91
C ARG A 256 -9.51 -3.26 -16.62
N ARG A 257 -8.75 -2.41 -15.90
CA ARG A 257 -8.12 -1.22 -16.50
C ARG A 257 -6.60 -1.21 -16.41
N LEU A 258 -6.04 -1.58 -15.26
CA LEU A 258 -4.59 -1.51 -15.05
C LEU A 258 -3.87 -2.70 -15.70
N THR A 259 -2.76 -2.42 -16.38
CA THR A 259 -1.82 -3.45 -16.85
C THR A 259 -0.59 -3.55 -15.96
N LYS A 260 -0.28 -2.50 -15.19
CA LYS A 260 0.85 -2.42 -14.26
C LYS A 260 0.48 -1.61 -13.01
N ILE A 261 1.10 -1.96 -11.89
CA ILE A 261 0.99 -1.20 -10.65
C ILE A 261 2.40 -0.82 -10.16
N ILE A 262 2.61 0.46 -9.87
CA ILE A 262 3.74 0.95 -9.08
C ILE A 262 3.23 1.19 -7.67
N ASN A 263 3.76 0.44 -6.71
CA ASN A 263 3.40 0.57 -5.32
C ASN A 263 4.36 1.54 -4.60
N VAL A 264 3.83 2.62 -4.03
CA VAL A 264 4.60 3.70 -3.39
C VAL A 264 4.24 3.77 -1.89
N PRO A 265 4.66 2.75 -1.10
CA PRO A 265 4.34 2.69 0.32
C PRO A 265 5.09 3.75 1.14
N VAL A 266 4.57 4.05 2.32
CA VAL A 266 5.28 4.82 3.34
C VAL A 266 5.70 3.89 4.47
N PHE A 267 6.91 4.08 4.99
CA PHE A 267 7.39 3.41 6.19
C PHE A 267 6.80 4.11 7.43
N LYS A 268 5.82 3.49 8.09
CA LYS A 268 5.26 4.01 9.36
C LYS A 268 5.04 2.90 10.38
N ASN A 269 5.01 3.29 11.65
CA ASN A 269 4.60 2.39 12.72
C ASN A 269 3.11 2.05 12.57
N THR A 270 2.76 0.79 12.78
CA THR A 270 1.37 0.30 12.78
C THR A 270 1.06 -0.49 14.04
N GLY A 271 1.49 0.06 15.18
CA GLY A 271 1.39 -0.57 16.50
C GLY A 271 2.47 -1.64 16.65
N ASN A 272 2.08 -2.89 16.45
CA ASN A 272 2.96 -4.04 16.56
C ASN A 272 3.78 -4.29 15.29
N GLY A 273 3.78 -3.42 14.29
CA GLY A 273 4.46 -3.70 13.03
C GLY A 273 4.79 -2.46 12.24
N ILE A 274 5.21 -2.65 10.99
CA ILE A 274 5.52 -1.56 10.06
C ILE A 274 4.61 -1.63 8.84
N SER A 275 4.18 -0.46 8.34
CA SER A 275 3.60 -0.39 7.00
C SER A 275 4.71 -0.40 5.96
N MET A 276 4.54 -1.23 4.93
CA MET A 276 5.42 -1.27 3.76
C MET A 276 4.60 -1.81 2.57
N SER A 277 5.28 -2.34 1.56
CA SER A 277 4.72 -2.70 0.25
C SER A 277 3.47 -3.58 0.32
N THR A 278 3.49 -4.71 1.05
CA THR A 278 2.34 -5.63 1.08
C THR A 278 1.12 -5.02 1.76
N LYS A 279 1.33 -4.26 2.84
CA LYS A 279 0.24 -3.53 3.50
C LYS A 279 -0.36 -2.47 2.57
N ASN A 280 0.48 -1.68 1.92
CA ASN A 280 0.00 -0.61 1.04
C ASN A 280 -0.75 -1.15 -0.18
N LEU A 281 -0.30 -2.28 -0.72
CA LEU A 281 -0.95 -2.91 -1.86
C LEU A 281 -2.24 -3.60 -1.46
N GLY A 282 -2.24 -4.39 -0.37
CA GLY A 282 -3.41 -5.15 0.06
C GLY A 282 -4.59 -4.23 0.40
N TYR A 283 -4.36 -3.22 1.24
CA TYR A 283 -5.42 -2.28 1.60
C TYR A 283 -5.87 -1.44 0.38
N GLY A 284 -7.10 -1.68 -0.03
CA GLY A 284 -7.73 -1.03 -1.18
C GLY A 284 -7.65 -1.85 -2.46
N ALA A 285 -6.74 -2.82 -2.61
CA ALA A 285 -6.73 -3.69 -3.79
C ALA A 285 -7.80 -4.77 -3.73
N VAL A 286 -8.02 -5.35 -2.53
CA VAL A 286 -8.88 -6.51 -2.24
C VAL A 286 -9.43 -6.42 -0.82
#